data_AF-G7J4V5-F1
#
_entry.id   AF-G7J4V5-F1
#
_cell.length_a   1.000
_cell.length_b   1.000
_cell.length_c   1.000
_cell.angle_alpha   90.00
_cell.angle_beta   90.00
_cell.angle_gamma   90.00
#
_symmetry.space_group_name_H-M   'P 1'
#
loop_
_entity.id
_entity.type
_entity.pdbx_description
1 polymer ?
#
loop_
_entity_poly.entity_id
_entity_poly.type
_entity_poly.pdbx_seq_one_letter_code
_entity_poly.pdbx_strand_id
1 'polypeptide(L)' 'MIWRGRNARIFKNQFKHIAELVDEVKALSWCWALNRLRISSCLYYEWCWKPRECLLRRR' A
#
# COMPACT_ATOMS: atom_id res chain seq x y z
N MET A 1 1.98 -12.27 1.49
CA MET A 1 1.70 -11.67 2.82
C MET A 1 0.75 -10.48 2.72
N ILE A 2 0.97 -9.52 1.81
CA ILE A 2 0.06 -8.40 1.53
C ILE A 2 -1.39 -8.82 1.30
N TRP A 3 -1.64 -9.88 0.53
CA TRP A 3 -2.98 -10.43 0.29
C TRP A 3 -3.74 -10.76 1.59
N ARG A 4 -3.10 -11.48 2.52
CA ARG A 4 -3.70 -11.81 3.82
C ARG A 4 -3.99 -10.55 4.64
N GLY A 5 -3.04 -9.62 4.71
CA GLY A 5 -3.21 -8.36 5.47
C GLY A 5 -4.28 -7.43 4.89
N ARG A 6 -4.45 -7.42 3.57
CA ARG A 6 -5.49 -6.67 2.86
C ARG A 6 -6.87 -7.29 3.11
N ASN A 7 -6.99 -8.60 2.91
CA ASN A 7 -8.26 -9.30 3.10
C ASN A 7 -8.74 -9.22 4.55
N ALA A 8 -7.82 -9.32 5.52
CA ALA A 8 -8.17 -9.12 6.93
C ALA A 8 -8.80 -7.74 7.18
N ARG A 9 -8.31 -6.66 6.54
CA ARG A 9 -8.89 -5.32 6.68
C ARG A 9 -10.25 -5.20 6.01
N ILE A 10 -10.40 -5.78 4.82
CA ILE A 10 -11.66 -5.74 4.05
C ILE A 10 -12.77 -6.51 4.76
N PHE A 11 -12.49 -7.73 5.25
CA PHE A 11 -13.54 -8.64 5.74
C PHE A 11 -13.80 -8.56 7.24
N LYS A 12 -12.99 -7.83 8.02
CA LYS A 12 -13.18 -7.72 9.47
C LYS A 12 -14.23 -6.65 9.86
N ASN A 13 -14.87 -6.00 8.88
CA ASN A 13 -15.94 -5.00 9.03
C ASN A 13 -15.65 -3.92 10.09
N GLN A 14 -14.36 -3.54 10.23
CA GLN A 14 -13.92 -2.60 11.27
C GLN A 14 -14.00 -1.14 10.82
N PHE A 15 -14.16 -0.89 9.51
CA PHE A 15 -14.14 0.44 8.93
C PHE A 15 -15.56 0.95 8.73
N LYS A 16 -15.85 2.14 9.27
CA LYS A 16 -17.12 2.84 9.03
C LYS A 16 -17.12 3.56 7.69
N HIS A 17 -15.93 3.97 7.21
CA HIS A 17 -15.77 4.69 5.95
C HIS A 17 -14.86 3.92 5.00
N ILE A 18 -15.32 3.77 3.75
CA ILE A 18 -14.55 3.09 2.69
C ILE A 18 -13.22 3.81 2.43
N ALA A 19 -13.19 5.15 2.57
CA ALA A 19 -11.97 5.94 2.41
C ALA A 19 -10.85 5.50 3.37
N GLU A 20 -11.18 5.29 4.64
CA GLU A 20 -10.23 4.83 5.67
C GLU A 20 -9.67 3.44 5.34
N LEU A 21 -10.55 2.52 4.89
CA LEU A 21 -10.14 1.19 4.45
C LEU A 21 -9.17 1.27 3.26
N VAL A 22 -9.48 2.11 2.27
CA VAL A 22 -8.66 2.28 1.07
C VAL A 22 -7.27 2.80 1.44
N ASP A 23 -7.20 3.78 2.35
CA ASP A 23 -5.93 4.35 2.77
C ASP A 23 -5.09 3.36 3.60
N GLU A 24 -5.70 2.54 4.45
CA GLU A 24 -4.99 1.45 5.12
C GLU A 24 -4.43 0.42 4.14
N VAL A 25 -5.20 0.07 3.11
CA VAL A 25 -4.75 -0.88 2.08
C VAL A 25 -3.61 -0.29 1.25
N LYS A 26 -3.68 1.00 0.90
CA LYS A 26 -2.58 1.70 0.22
C LYS A 26 -1.33 1.71 1.08
N ALA A 27 -1.42 2.08 2.37
CA ALA A 27 -0.30 2.11 3.29
C ALA A 27 0.34 0.72 3.45
N LEU A 28 -0.47 -0.33 3.61
CA LEU A 28 0.01 -1.70 3.65
C LEU A 28 0.76 -2.09 2.36
N SER A 29 0.22 -1.70 1.20
CA SER A 29 0.84 -2.01 -0.10
C SER A 29 2.17 -1.30 -0.31
N TRP A 30 2.26 -0.04 0.09
CA TRP A 30 3.46 0.77 0.04
C TRP A 30 4.57 0.21 0.95
N CYS A 31 4.24 -0.03 2.23
CA CYS A 31 5.18 -0.64 3.17
C CYS A 31 5.67 -2.00 2.67
N TRP A 32 4.77 -2.82 2.12
CA TRP A 32 5.16 -4.11 1.55
C TRP A 32 6.12 -3.95 0.37
N ALA A 33 5.85 -3.01 -0.55
CA ALA A 33 6.68 -2.75 -1.71
C ALA A 33 8.09 -2.30 -1.30
N LEU A 34 8.21 -1.31 -0.40
CA LEU A 34 9.50 -0.83 0.08
C LEU A 34 10.33 -1.91 0.79
N ASN A 35 9.68 -2.82 1.51
CA ASN A 35 10.36 -3.88 2.27
C ASN A 35 10.73 -5.12 1.44
N ARG A 36 10.16 -5.29 0.24
CA ARG A 36 10.28 -6.55 -0.53
C ARG A 36 10.75 -6.34 -1.96
N LEU A 37 10.30 -5.28 -2.60
CA LEU A 37 10.76 -4.92 -3.93
C LEU A 37 11.98 -4.02 -3.73
N ARG A 38 13.11 -4.36 -4.35
CA ARG A 38 14.35 -3.56 -4.28
C ARG A 38 14.23 -2.23 -5.06
N ILE A 39 13.11 -1.54 -4.88
CA ILE A 39 12.82 -0.24 -5.48
C ILE A 39 13.54 0.85 -4.69
N SER A 40 13.85 1.96 -5.34
CA SER A 40 14.27 3.16 -4.63
C SER A 40 13.14 3.65 -3.73
N SER A 41 13.48 4.31 -2.62
CA SER A 41 12.47 4.82 -1.68
C SER A 41 11.54 5.83 -2.37
N CYS A 42 10.28 5.80 -1.96
CA CYS A 42 9.27 6.77 -2.35
C CYS A 42 8.42 7.12 -1.14
N LEU A 43 7.93 8.35 -1.11
CA LEU A 43 7.05 8.83 -0.06
C LEU A 43 5.65 8.26 -0.26
N TYR A 44 4.90 8.12 0.84
CA TYR A 44 3.55 7.55 0.79
C TYR A 44 2.61 8.34 -0.14
N TYR A 45 2.75 9.68 -0.20
CA TYR A 45 1.94 10.48 -1.13
C TYR A 45 2.29 10.19 -2.60
N GLU A 46 3.58 9.99 -2.93
CA GLU A 46 4.01 9.61 -4.28
C GLU A 46 3.41 8.25 -4.66
N TRP A 47 3.38 7.31 -3.71
CA TRP A 47 2.77 6.01 -3.90
C TRP A 47 1.26 6.11 -4.14
N CYS A 48 0.56 6.95 -3.39
CA CYS A 48 -0.88 7.16 -3.57
C CYS A 48 -1.22 7.81 -4.90
N TRP A 49 -0.37 8.73 -5.38
CA TRP A 49 -0.58 9.46 -6.61
C TRP A 49 -0.16 8.66 -7.85
N LYS A 50 1.02 8.04 -7.81
CA LYS A 50 1.64 7.33 -8.95
C LYS A 50 2.45 6.10 -8.48
N PRO A 51 1.76 5.00 -8.12
CA PRO A 51 2.42 3.78 -7.64
C PRO A 51 3.30 3.14 -8.72
N ARG A 52 2.93 3.25 -10.00
CA ARG A 52 3.72 2.71 -11.11
C ARG A 52 5.10 3.36 -11.22
N GLU A 53 5.19 4.67 -11.05
CA GLU A 53 6.48 5.38 -11.10
C GLU A 53 7.36 4.96 -9.92
N CYS A 54 6.77 4.79 -8.74
CA CYS A 54 7.46 4.27 -7.56
C CYS A 54 8.01 2.85 -7.79
N LEU A 55 7.23 1.97 -8.39
CA LEU A 55 7.62 0.58 -8.68
C LEU A 55 8.73 0.47 -9.74
N LEU A 56 8.78 1.40 -10.69
CA LEU A 56 9.78 1.43 -11.76
C LEU A 56 11.04 2.23 -11.38
N ARG A 57 11.06 2.88 -10.22
CA ARG A 57 12.20 3.68 -9.74
C ARG A 57 13.37 2.75 -9.45
N ARG A 58 14.35 2.73 -10.36
CA ARG A 58 15.61 1.99 -10.18
C ARG A 58 16.42 2.63 -9.07
N ARG A 59 17.17 1.78 -8.36
CA ARG A 59 18.10 2.17 -7.33
C ARG A 59 19.44 2.57 -7.93
#